data_AF-A0A7J3VTS0-F1
#
_entry.id   AF-A0A7J3VTS0-F1
#
_cell.length_a   1.000
_cell.length_b   1.000
_cell.length_c   1.000
_cell.angle_alpha   90.00
_cell.angle_beta   90.00
_cell.angle_gamma   90.00
#
_symmetry.space_group_name_H-M   'P 1'
#
loop_
_entity.id
_entity.type
_entity.pdbx_description
1 polymer ?
#
loop_
_entity_poly.entity_id
_entity_poly.type
_entity_poly.pdbx_seq_one_letter_code
_entity_poly.pdbx_strand_id
1 'polypeptide(L)'
;MPKYVITLESDDVEVSCEAASKEEAISQVDDLIEVYRAVLERLREKPKTMTSKRRGKSEAVEVLRILEEQVIPSSFFSQPRSTAEVREKVSELVNIKFQSRKVSQALGILHQKGVLARVGLRGDYKYYLKKSR
;
A
#
# COMPACT_ATOMS: atom_id res chain seq x y z
N MET A 1 -20.85 -0.61 32.34
CA MET A 1 -19.48 -0.52 32.88
C MET A 1 -18.56 -0.07 31.76
N PRO A 2 -17.64 0.88 31.99
CA PRO A 2 -16.66 1.28 30.98
C PRO A 2 -15.70 0.11 30.71
N LYS A 3 -15.49 -0.22 29.43
CA LYS A 3 -14.45 -1.17 29.00
C LYS A 3 -13.20 -0.38 28.60
N TYR A 4 -12.04 -0.88 28.98
CA TYR A 4 -10.74 -0.31 28.63
C TYR A 4 -10.10 -1.17 27.54
N VAL A 5 -9.49 -0.52 26.55
CA VAL A 5 -8.74 -1.19 25.50
C VAL A 5 -7.34 -0.59 25.47
N ILE A 6 -6.32 -1.45 25.56
CA ILE A 6 -4.93 -1.05 25.36
C ILE A 6 -4.46 -1.67 24.05
N THR A 7 -3.88 -0.84 23.19
CA THR A 7 -3.40 -1.23 21.86
C THR A 7 -1.93 -0.87 21.71
N LEU A 8 -1.12 -1.83 21.27
CA LEU A 8 0.25 -1.63 20.80
C LEU A 8 0.26 -1.74 19.27
N GLU A 9 0.71 -0.67 18.61
CA GLU A 9 0.70 -0.56 17.14
C GLU A 9 2.12 -0.36 16.58
N SER A 10 2.39 -1.05 15.47
CA SER A 10 3.50 -0.81 14.54
C SER A 10 2.97 -0.76 13.12
N ASP A 11 3.83 -0.38 12.17
CA ASP A 11 3.51 -0.32 10.74
C ASP A 11 2.91 -1.64 10.18
N ASP A 12 3.25 -2.79 10.77
CA ASP A 12 2.87 -4.12 10.27
C ASP A 12 1.93 -4.91 11.21
N VAL A 13 1.80 -4.52 12.49
CA VAL A 13 1.09 -5.29 13.54
C VAL A 13 0.36 -4.40 14.52
N GLU A 14 -0.87 -4.77 14.84
CA GLU A 14 -1.67 -4.23 15.93
C GLU A 14 -2.02 -5.37 16.91
N VAL A 15 -1.71 -5.18 18.21
CA VAL A 15 -2.09 -6.10 19.28
C VAL A 15 -2.87 -5.34 20.33
N SER A 16 -4.08 -5.81 20.63
CA SER A 16 -5.00 -5.15 21.55
C SER A 16 -5.52 -6.12 22.61
N CYS A 17 -5.66 -5.66 23.86
CA CYS A 17 -6.37 -6.38 24.92
C CYS A 17 -7.57 -5.57 25.44
N GLU A 18 -8.64 -6.28 25.82
CA GLU A 18 -9.79 -5.69 26.50
C GLU A 18 -9.71 -5.96 28.00
N ALA A 19 -9.99 -4.95 28.81
CA ALA A 19 -10.04 -5.04 30.28
C ALA A 19 -11.32 -4.41 30.83
N ALA A 20 -11.84 -4.97 31.92
CA ALA A 20 -13.04 -4.51 32.60
C ALA A 20 -12.76 -3.38 33.60
N SER A 21 -11.51 -3.18 34.02
CA SER A 21 -11.07 -2.07 34.87
C SER A 21 -9.72 -1.48 34.44
N LYS A 22 -9.36 -0.32 34.99
CA LYS A 22 -8.05 0.31 34.72
C LYS A 22 -6.91 -0.49 35.31
N GLU A 23 -7.12 -1.03 36.50
CA GLU A 23 -6.14 -1.82 37.25
C GLU A 23 -5.85 -3.13 36.51
N GLU A 24 -6.88 -3.78 35.97
CA GLU A 24 -6.75 -4.96 35.12
C GLU A 24 -6.00 -4.62 33.83
N ALA A 25 -6.35 -3.50 33.18
CA ALA A 25 -5.67 -3.06 31.97
C ALA A 25 -4.16 -2.86 32.20
N ILE A 26 -3.77 -2.22 33.31
CA ILE A 26 -2.36 -2.01 33.67
C ILE A 26 -1.65 -3.33 33.95
N SER A 27 -2.29 -4.26 34.67
CA SER A 27 -1.69 -5.56 34.97
C SER A 27 -1.43 -6.43 33.73
N GLN A 28 -2.22 -6.25 32.67
CA GLN A 28 -2.08 -6.98 31.40
C GLN A 28 -1.06 -6.35 30.44
N VAL A 29 -0.46 -5.19 30.78
CA VAL A 29 0.48 -4.50 29.89
C VAL A 29 1.73 -5.33 29.63
N ASP A 30 2.29 -5.97 30.67
CA ASP A 30 3.51 -6.77 30.52
C ASP A 30 3.28 -7.97 29.60
N ASP A 31 2.17 -8.69 29.79
CA ASP A 31 1.76 -9.79 28.91
C ASP A 31 1.53 -9.31 27.48
N LEU A 32 0.90 -8.14 27.30
CA LEU A 32 0.65 -7.55 25.99
C LEU A 32 1.97 -7.20 25.27
N ILE A 33 2.95 -6.70 26.00
CA ILE A 33 4.30 -6.40 25.47
C ILE A 33 5.02 -7.69 25.06
N GLU A 34 4.92 -8.75 25.85
CA GLU A 34 5.50 -10.06 25.51
C GLU A 34 4.88 -10.65 24.25
N VAL A 35 3.55 -10.64 24.15
CA VAL A 35 2.83 -11.09 22.95
C VAL A 35 3.24 -10.26 21.74
N TYR A 36 3.30 -8.94 21.88
CA TYR A 36 3.70 -8.04 20.81
C TYR A 36 5.13 -8.33 20.32
N ARG A 37 6.09 -8.53 21.23
CA ARG A 37 7.48 -8.90 20.87
C ARG A 37 7.56 -10.25 20.16
N ALA A 38 6.87 -11.26 20.68
CA ALA A 38 6.85 -12.60 20.07
C ALA A 38 6.23 -12.60 18.67
N VAL A 39 5.20 -11.77 18.43
CA VAL A 39 4.60 -11.60 17.10
C VAL A 39 5.58 -10.91 16.14
N LEU A 40 6.28 -9.86 16.59
CA LEU A 40 7.29 -9.17 15.78
C LEU A 40 8.47 -10.09 15.41
N GLU A 41 8.97 -10.90 16.35
CA GLU A 41 10.06 -11.85 16.06
C GLU A 41 9.64 -12.91 15.03
N ARG A 42 8.45 -13.48 15.17
CA ARG A 42 7.92 -14.45 14.19
C ARG A 42 7.72 -13.86 12.79
N LEU A 43 7.43 -12.56 12.70
CA LEU A 43 7.30 -11.87 11.42
C LEU A 43 8.66 -11.54 10.79
N ARG A 44 9.73 -11.43 11.59
CA ARG A 44 11.11 -11.30 11.09
C ARG A 44 11.64 -12.61 10.51
N GLU A 45 11.24 -13.76 11.07
CA GLU A 45 11.72 -15.08 10.63
C GLU A 45 10.98 -15.63 9.40
N LYS A 46 9.74 -15.21 9.15
CA LYS A 46 9.01 -15.63 7.94
C LYS A 46 9.36 -14.70 6.78
N PRO A 47 9.63 -15.22 5.56
CA PRO A 47 9.63 -14.37 4.37
C PRO A 47 8.25 -13.72 4.31
N LYS A 48 8.22 -12.38 4.17
CA LYS A 48 7.01 -11.54 4.10
C LYS A 48 6.00 -12.13 3.10
N THR A 49 5.19 -13.06 3.56
CA THR A 49 4.05 -13.57 2.83
C THR A 49 2.93 -12.62 3.18
N MET A 50 2.85 -11.60 2.33
CA MET A 50 2.00 -10.42 2.43
C MET A 50 0.62 -10.78 2.96
N THR A 51 0.32 -10.21 4.13
CA THR A 51 -0.98 -10.26 4.76
C THR A 51 -2.05 -9.77 3.78
N SER A 52 -2.99 -10.65 3.48
CA SER A 52 -4.17 -10.37 2.69
C SER A 52 -5.14 -9.51 3.48
N LYS A 53 -4.98 -8.18 3.50
CA LYS A 53 -5.98 -7.28 4.12
C LYS A 53 -6.34 -6.07 3.24
N ARG A 54 -7.65 -5.95 2.98
CA ARG A 54 -8.41 -4.85 2.33
C ARG A 54 -8.22 -4.66 0.81
N ARG A 55 -8.51 -5.74 0.05
CA ARG A 55 -8.70 -5.74 -1.41
C ARG A 55 -9.61 -4.60 -1.90
N GLY A 56 -9.03 -3.53 -2.43
CA GLY A 56 -9.80 -2.50 -3.13
C GLY A 56 -9.11 -1.14 -3.14
N LYS A 57 -8.88 -0.55 -1.98
CA LYS A 57 -8.15 0.72 -1.87
C LYS A 57 -6.64 0.50 -1.75
N SER A 58 -6.21 -0.54 -1.03
CA SER A 58 -4.79 -0.84 -0.82
C SER A 58 -4.04 -1.11 -2.13
N GLU A 59 -4.59 -1.90 -3.04
CA GLU A 59 -3.90 -2.22 -4.31
C GLU A 59 -3.67 -0.99 -5.18
N ALA A 60 -4.64 -0.08 -5.29
CA ALA A 60 -4.46 1.14 -6.10
C ALA A 60 -3.47 2.10 -5.44
N VAL A 61 -3.47 2.18 -4.10
CA VAL A 61 -2.51 2.96 -3.32
C VAL A 61 -1.10 2.38 -3.46
N GLU A 62 -0.96 1.05 -3.42
CA GLU A 62 0.31 0.37 -3.58
C GLU A 62 0.87 0.56 -5.00
N VAL A 63 0.03 0.42 -6.03
CA VAL A 63 0.44 0.74 -7.40
C VAL A 63 0.85 2.21 -7.51
N LEU A 64 0.09 3.13 -6.91
CA LEU A 64 0.44 4.56 -6.91
C LEU A 64 1.81 4.80 -6.27
N ARG A 65 2.08 4.19 -5.12
CA ARG A 65 3.35 4.26 -4.40
C ARG A 65 4.50 3.76 -5.27
N ILE A 66 4.37 2.58 -5.89
CA ILE A 66 5.37 2.01 -6.79
C ILE A 66 5.61 2.94 -8.01
N LEU A 67 4.54 3.51 -8.56
CA LEU A 67 4.65 4.44 -9.67
C LEU A 67 5.41 5.71 -9.27
N GLU A 68 5.10 6.31 -8.13
CA GLU A 68 5.75 7.54 -7.64
C GLU A 68 7.22 7.30 -7.26
N GLU A 69 7.54 6.18 -6.61
CA GLU A 69 8.90 5.90 -6.11
C GLU A 69 9.85 5.34 -7.18
N GLN A 70 9.35 4.52 -8.12
CA GLN A 70 10.22 3.71 -8.99
C GLN A 70 10.00 3.98 -10.47
N VAL A 71 8.75 4.15 -10.92
CA VAL A 71 8.46 4.25 -12.36
C VAL A 71 8.55 5.69 -12.87
N ILE A 72 8.02 6.67 -12.14
CA ILE A 72 8.05 8.08 -12.49
C ILE A 72 9.49 8.63 -12.55
N PRO A 73 10.38 8.33 -11.59
CA PRO A 73 11.77 8.79 -11.66
C PRO A 73 12.56 8.16 -12.82
N SER A 74 12.08 7.04 -13.35
CA SER A 74 12.69 6.38 -14.50
C SER A 74 12.32 7.04 -15.84
N SER A 75 13.03 6.69 -16.90
CA SER A 75 12.70 7.11 -18.27
C SER A 75 11.48 6.42 -18.88
N PHE A 76 10.74 5.61 -18.12
CA PHE A 76 9.62 4.80 -18.63
C PHE A 76 8.51 5.64 -19.29
N PHE A 77 8.20 6.79 -18.71
CA PHE A 77 7.19 7.75 -19.21
C PHE A 77 7.76 8.85 -20.12
N SER A 78 8.98 8.66 -20.64
CA SER A 78 9.55 9.52 -21.71
C SER A 78 8.75 9.42 -23.02
N GLN A 79 8.00 8.34 -23.19
CA GLN A 79 7.06 8.11 -24.27
C GLN A 79 5.67 7.79 -23.70
N PRO A 80 4.57 8.00 -24.45
CA PRO A 80 3.23 7.64 -24.01
C PRO A 80 3.06 6.13 -23.78
N ARG A 81 2.64 5.75 -22.57
CA ARG A 81 2.43 4.35 -22.14
C ARG A 81 0.98 4.04 -21.86
N SER A 82 0.51 2.91 -22.36
CA SER A 82 -0.81 2.36 -22.06
C SER A 82 -0.89 1.79 -20.64
N THR A 83 -2.10 1.63 -20.12
CA THR A 83 -2.33 0.96 -18.83
C THR A 83 -1.77 -0.47 -18.81
N ALA A 84 -1.78 -1.17 -19.95
CA ALA A 84 -1.26 -2.53 -20.06
C ALA A 84 0.26 -2.56 -19.87
N GLU A 85 0.99 -1.67 -20.57
CA GLU A 85 2.44 -1.54 -20.43
C GLU A 85 2.84 -1.13 -19.01
N VAL A 86 2.11 -0.19 -18.40
CA VAL A 86 2.36 0.23 -17.02
C VAL A 86 2.16 -0.95 -16.06
N ARG A 87 1.10 -1.74 -16.25
CA ARG A 87 0.80 -2.90 -15.41
C ARG A 87 1.90 -3.96 -15.52
N GLU A 88 2.40 -4.23 -16.72
CA GLU A 88 3.52 -5.14 -16.94
C GLU A 88 4.77 -4.62 -16.23
N LYS A 89 5.09 -3.33 -16.40
CA LYS A 89 6.26 -2.74 -15.75
C LYS A 89 6.20 -2.82 -14.22
N VAL A 90 5.05 -2.51 -13.64
CA VAL A 90 4.84 -2.61 -12.18
C VAL A 90 4.96 -4.08 -11.75
N SER A 91 4.42 -5.02 -12.53
CA SER A 91 4.53 -6.46 -12.24
C SER A 91 5.97 -6.96 -12.27
N GLU A 92 6.82 -6.44 -13.17
CA GLU A 92 8.25 -6.77 -13.22
C GLU A 92 9.00 -6.30 -11.98
N LEU A 93 8.67 -5.10 -11.49
CA LEU A 93 9.39 -4.48 -10.37
C LEU A 93 9.13 -5.17 -9.04
N VAL A 94 7.90 -5.58 -8.77
CA VAL A 94 7.50 -6.15 -7.47
C VAL A 94 7.12 -7.63 -7.53
N ASN A 95 7.22 -8.26 -8.70
CA ASN A 95 6.82 -9.66 -8.94
C ASN A 95 5.37 -9.98 -8.51
N ILE A 96 4.48 -8.99 -8.57
CA ILE A 96 3.06 -9.10 -8.19
C ILE A 96 2.19 -8.64 -9.36
N LYS A 97 1.17 -9.43 -9.69
CA LYS A 97 0.21 -9.09 -10.74
C LYS A 97 -0.94 -8.25 -10.20
N PHE A 98 -0.99 -6.98 -10.60
CA PHE A 98 -2.09 -6.08 -10.26
C PHE A 98 -3.25 -6.15 -11.27
N GLN A 99 -4.46 -5.86 -10.79
CA GLN A 99 -5.64 -5.72 -11.66
C GLN A 99 -5.53 -4.46 -12.53
N SER A 100 -5.87 -4.56 -13.83
CA SER A 100 -5.84 -3.42 -14.77
C SER A 100 -6.62 -2.21 -14.26
N ARG A 101 -7.80 -2.43 -13.65
CA ARG A 101 -8.61 -1.36 -13.05
C ARG A 101 -7.87 -0.58 -11.95
N LYS A 102 -6.97 -1.21 -11.19
CA LYS A 102 -6.22 -0.58 -10.10
C LYS A 102 -5.07 0.26 -10.63
N VAL A 103 -4.40 -0.24 -11.67
CA VAL A 103 -3.39 0.53 -12.41
C VAL A 103 -4.03 1.75 -13.07
N SER A 104 -5.18 1.59 -13.73
CA SER A 104 -5.90 2.72 -14.32
C SER A 104 -6.36 3.74 -13.28
N GLN A 105 -6.75 3.31 -12.06
CA GLN A 105 -7.10 4.21 -10.97
C GLN A 105 -5.88 5.03 -10.51
N ALA A 106 -4.73 4.38 -10.30
CA ALA A 106 -3.48 5.07 -9.92
C ALA A 106 -3.01 6.07 -10.99
N LEU A 107 -3.03 5.69 -12.27
CA LEU A 107 -2.73 6.59 -13.39
C LEU A 107 -3.69 7.77 -13.46
N GLY A 108 -4.97 7.54 -13.19
CA GLY A 108 -5.98 8.60 -13.10
C GLY A 108 -5.68 9.61 -11.99
N ILE A 109 -5.23 9.16 -10.82
CA ILE A 109 -4.81 10.00 -9.70
C ILE A 109 -3.60 10.85 -10.10
N LEU A 110 -2.57 10.24 -10.70
CA LEU A 110 -1.36 10.97 -11.15
C LEU A 110 -1.67 12.00 -12.24
N HIS A 111 -2.63 11.71 -13.12
CA HIS A 111 -3.12 12.67 -14.10
C HIS A 111 -3.86 13.84 -13.43
N GLN A 112 -4.73 13.57 -12.45
CA GLN A 112 -5.42 14.61 -11.68
C GLN A 112 -4.45 15.49 -10.88
N LYS A 113 -3.38 14.91 -10.32
CA LYS A 113 -2.29 15.63 -9.64
C LYS A 113 -1.42 16.45 -10.61
N GLY A 114 -1.59 16.29 -11.93
CA GLY A 114 -0.78 16.98 -12.94
C GLY A 114 0.62 16.42 -13.14
N VAL A 115 0.95 15.27 -12.55
CA VAL A 115 2.25 14.59 -12.74
C VAL A 115 2.32 13.95 -14.13
N LEU A 116 1.23 13.30 -14.53
CA LEU A 116 1.09 12.70 -15.85
C LEU A 116 0.12 13.51 -16.72
N ALA A 117 0.42 13.61 -18.00
CA ALA A 117 -0.53 13.99 -19.02
C ALA A 117 -1.04 12.72 -19.74
N ARG A 118 -2.22 12.80 -20.37
CA ARG A 118 -2.79 11.70 -21.15
C ARG A 118 -3.11 12.13 -22.58
N VAL A 119 -3.01 11.18 -23.51
CA VAL A 119 -3.40 11.30 -24.92
C VAL A 119 -4.23 10.08 -25.33
N GLY A 120 -4.99 10.21 -26.42
CA GLY A 120 -5.84 9.13 -26.95
C GLY A 120 -7.32 9.28 -26.59
N LEU A 121 -8.09 8.23 -26.87
CA LEU A 121 -9.54 8.17 -26.69
C LEU A 121 -9.92 7.29 -25.50
N ARG A 122 -11.17 7.38 -25.07
CA ARG A 122 -11.71 6.55 -23.98
C ARG A 122 -11.56 5.07 -24.33
N GLY A 123 -10.79 4.35 -23.51
CA GLY A 123 -10.49 2.93 -23.70
C GLY A 123 -9.06 2.66 -24.17
N ASP A 124 -8.37 3.65 -24.73
CA ASP A 124 -7.00 3.53 -25.25
C ASP A 124 -6.15 4.76 -24.86
N TYR A 125 -6.30 5.19 -23.61
CA TYR A 125 -5.50 6.29 -23.08
C TYR A 125 -4.06 5.84 -22.88
N LYS A 126 -3.13 6.72 -23.28
CA LYS A 126 -1.70 6.60 -22.98
C LYS A 126 -1.25 7.77 -22.13
N TYR A 127 -0.34 7.52 -21.20
CA TYR A 127 0.14 8.46 -20.20
C TYR A 127 1.62 8.76 -20.40
N TYR A 128 2.03 10.00 -20.17
CA TYR A 128 3.43 10.43 -20.26
C TYR A 128 3.69 11.51 -19.20
N LEU A 129 4.97 11.73 -18.87
CA LEU A 129 5.35 12.74 -17.89
C LEU A 129 4.98 14.14 -18.41
N LYS A 130 4.21 14.87 -17.60
CA LYS A 130 3.91 16.27 -17.90
C LYS A 130 5.19 17.07 -17.61
N LYS A 131 5.80 17.65 -18.65
CA LYS A 131 6.91 18.59 -18.44
C LYS A 131 6.37 19.78 -17.64
N SER A 132 6.87 20.00 -16.42
CA SER A 132 6.71 21.30 -15.76
C SER A 132 7.34 22.34 -16.68
N ARG A 133 6.55 23.34 -17.06
CA ARG A 133 7.07 24.58 -17.63
C ARG A 133 7.66 25.43 -16.53
#